data_AF-A0A7V4CX59-F1
#
_entry.id   AF-A0A7V4CX59-F1
#
_cell.length_a   1.000
_cell.length_b   1.000
_cell.length_c   1.000
_cell.angle_alpha   90.00
_cell.angle_beta   90.00
_cell.angle_gamma   90.00
#
_symmetry.space_group_name_H-M   'P 1'
#
loop_
_entity.id
_entity.type
_entity.pdbx_description
1 polymer ?
#
loop_
_entity_poly.entity_id
_entity_poly.type
_entity_poly.pdbx_seq_one_letter_code
_entity_poly.pdbx_strand_id
1 'polypeptide(L)'
;MTEGAARDLELLSGWLTQTAEVERLAARFGALAGAVRAGVAVMSRSRLLFGSARLAEIVGGDPALLPSTPLIRLVPDRDGRARLRAALRRAWDGHAEDVAGVTLSRLDGTRCEVSIALRPLAREVEPALLVVVDETPVAARAAARPHGDGTLRAFGLYLAGLANDLRGPLTAFLGHLTLLARRTDLPDDLREAFELYRQVTSETLDRFGRAMEWGRRVPLVERVDLRAVVEAAVATFETDTTPGEVRLALDLAAVPPVAGSAEQLRLALEHVLRNACEALMNRSGTIHVRLRSQGRRVVLSVADNGPGIPDSLLPHVFDPFSSTKSITKGLGLGLAIVKDIVARHQGEIGIDSSSAGTTVTFQLDAIDTSARSERPTGRPRVLLVEDDLTVQETERMLLERAGWDVVTAGDADQALVLLTREQVDALVVDVQMPGRDGLAFIEAVATWHPHVLPRVALHTAYAYEDRVRAVTERYGVALLEKPCPFEKLLATVSRLAGLPEPRRPASRRRDG
;
A
#
# COMPACT_ATOMS: atom_id res chain seq x y z
N MET A 1 -38.25 -27.86 25.56
CA MET A 1 -36.77 -27.77 25.41
C MET A 1 -36.26 -26.92 26.55
N THR A 2 -35.23 -27.36 27.26
CA THR A 2 -34.59 -26.55 28.31
C THR A 2 -33.97 -25.29 27.70
N GLU A 3 -33.90 -24.18 28.43
CA GLU A 3 -33.27 -22.92 27.96
C GLU A 3 -31.85 -23.15 27.41
N GLY A 4 -31.10 -24.11 27.95
CA GLY A 4 -29.79 -24.51 27.44
C GLY A 4 -29.82 -25.07 26.01
N ALA A 5 -30.79 -25.95 25.69
CA ALA A 5 -30.90 -26.56 24.37
C ALA A 5 -31.34 -25.56 23.27
N ALA A 6 -32.12 -24.54 23.63
CA ALA A 6 -32.48 -23.45 22.71
C ALA A 6 -31.27 -22.55 22.40
N ARG A 7 -30.44 -22.26 23.41
CA ARG A 7 -29.19 -21.51 23.27
C ARG A 7 -28.14 -22.25 22.44
N ASP A 8 -28.04 -23.57 22.62
CA ASP A 8 -27.13 -24.43 21.85
C ASP A 8 -27.56 -24.52 20.37
N LEU A 9 -28.87 -24.53 20.09
CA LEU A 9 -29.42 -24.46 18.73
C LEU A 9 -29.19 -23.09 18.07
N GLU A 10 -29.28 -21.99 18.81
CA GLU A 10 -28.92 -20.66 18.30
C GLU A 10 -27.43 -20.57 17.94
N LEU A 11 -26.55 -21.12 18.77
CA LEU A 11 -25.10 -21.16 18.52
C LEU A 11 -24.75 -22.02 17.28
N LEU A 12 -25.37 -23.19 17.14
CA LEU A 12 -25.22 -24.06 15.96
C LEU A 12 -25.81 -23.45 14.68
N SER A 13 -26.95 -22.77 14.80
CA SER A 13 -27.56 -22.01 13.69
C SER A 13 -26.68 -20.84 13.26
N GLY A 14 -26.08 -20.11 14.21
CA GLY A 14 -25.08 -19.09 13.96
C GLY A 14 -23.85 -19.64 13.24
N TRP A 15 -23.39 -20.83 13.62
CA TRP A 15 -22.27 -21.52 12.96
C TRP A 15 -22.57 -21.89 11.51
N LEU A 16 -23.72 -22.53 11.24
CA LEU A 16 -24.15 -22.91 9.89
C LEU A 16 -24.38 -21.70 8.97
N THR A 17 -24.90 -20.61 9.53
CA THR A 17 -25.10 -19.34 8.79
C THR A 17 -23.76 -18.74 8.39
N GLN A 18 -22.73 -18.86 9.24
CA GLN A 18 -21.40 -18.36 8.93
C GLN A 18 -20.63 -19.20 7.91
N THR A 19 -20.83 -20.52 7.86
CA THR A 19 -20.28 -21.36 6.78
C THR A 19 -20.83 -20.94 5.42
N ALA A 20 -22.13 -20.63 5.35
CA ALA A 20 -22.75 -20.08 4.15
C ALA A 20 -22.23 -18.67 3.81
N GLU A 21 -21.92 -17.85 4.82
CA GLU A 21 -21.27 -16.55 4.64
C GLU A 21 -19.86 -16.70 4.02
N VAL A 22 -19.07 -17.66 4.51
CA VAL A 22 -17.73 -17.98 4.00
C VAL A 22 -17.78 -18.46 2.54
N GLU A 23 -18.76 -19.29 2.18
CA GLU A 23 -18.99 -19.69 0.79
C GLU A 23 -19.41 -18.52 -0.10
N ARG A 24 -20.30 -17.63 0.37
CA ARG A 24 -20.65 -16.39 -0.34
C ARG A 24 -19.46 -15.46 -0.50
N LEU A 25 -18.60 -15.36 0.50
CA LEU A 25 -17.38 -14.56 0.47
C LEU A 25 -16.35 -15.14 -0.51
N ALA A 26 -16.20 -16.46 -0.59
CA ALA A 26 -15.38 -17.13 -1.60
C ALA A 26 -15.92 -16.88 -3.02
N ALA A 27 -17.25 -16.91 -3.20
CA ALA A 27 -17.89 -16.58 -4.47
C ALA A 27 -17.70 -15.09 -4.86
N ARG A 28 -17.87 -14.17 -3.90
CA ARG A 28 -17.60 -12.72 -4.09
C ARG A 28 -16.12 -12.46 -4.39
N PHE A 29 -15.19 -13.17 -3.75
CA PHE A 29 -13.76 -13.12 -4.06
C PHE A 29 -13.50 -13.55 -5.52
N GLY A 30 -14.13 -14.62 -5.98
CA GLY A 30 -14.07 -15.04 -7.38
C GLY A 30 -14.57 -13.96 -8.36
N ALA A 31 -15.69 -13.31 -8.04
CA ALA A 31 -16.25 -12.22 -8.85
C ALA A 31 -15.36 -10.96 -8.85
N LEU A 32 -14.80 -10.59 -7.69
CA LEU A 32 -13.94 -9.41 -7.52
C LEU A 32 -12.56 -9.59 -8.14
N ALA A 33 -11.97 -10.79 -8.06
CA ALA A 33 -10.74 -11.11 -8.79
C ALA A 33 -10.94 -11.05 -10.32
N GLY A 34 -12.19 -11.16 -10.79
CA GLY A 34 -12.57 -10.91 -12.18
C GLY A 34 -12.62 -9.43 -12.59
N ALA A 35 -12.66 -8.50 -11.63
CA ALA A 35 -12.67 -7.05 -11.89
C ALA A 35 -11.26 -6.45 -12.06
N VAL A 36 -10.22 -7.19 -11.68
CA VAL A 36 -8.82 -6.80 -11.88
C VAL A 36 -8.45 -7.03 -13.36
N ARG A 37 -7.76 -6.06 -13.99
CA ARG A 37 -7.38 -6.14 -15.41
C ARG A 37 -6.39 -7.27 -15.73
N ALA A 38 -5.66 -7.76 -14.73
CA ALA A 38 -4.78 -8.91 -14.82
C ALA A 38 -5.50 -10.21 -14.47
N GLY A 39 -5.12 -11.30 -15.12
CA GLY A 39 -5.52 -12.65 -14.75
C GLY A 39 -4.81 -13.11 -13.49
N VAL A 40 -5.55 -13.69 -12.54
CA VAL A 40 -5.00 -14.16 -11.26
C VAL A 40 -5.26 -15.64 -11.12
N ALA A 41 -4.23 -16.40 -10.75
CA ALA A 41 -4.30 -17.82 -10.45
C ALA A 41 -3.60 -18.14 -9.12
N VAL A 42 -4.12 -19.14 -8.42
CA VAL A 42 -3.39 -19.80 -7.34
C VAL A 42 -3.23 -21.25 -7.73
N MET A 43 -2.00 -21.76 -7.72
CA MET A 43 -1.72 -23.16 -8.07
C MET A 43 -0.88 -23.83 -6.98
N SER A 44 -1.10 -25.13 -6.78
CA SER A 44 -0.16 -26.01 -6.08
C SER A 44 0.76 -26.71 -7.10
N ARG A 45 1.69 -27.56 -6.64
CA ARG A 45 2.52 -28.36 -7.56
C ARG A 45 1.70 -29.36 -8.38
N SER A 46 0.53 -29.74 -7.88
CA SER A 46 -0.29 -30.82 -8.42
C SER A 46 -1.58 -30.35 -9.09
N ARG A 47 -2.02 -29.10 -8.91
CA ARG A 47 -3.27 -28.57 -9.51
C ARG A 47 -3.39 -27.05 -9.47
N LEU A 48 -4.23 -26.49 -10.34
CA LEU A 48 -4.74 -25.13 -10.19
C LEU A 48 -5.81 -25.13 -9.07
N LEU A 49 -5.63 -24.29 -8.06
CA LEU A 49 -6.55 -24.14 -6.92
C LEU A 49 -7.60 -23.06 -7.19
N PHE A 50 -7.23 -22.03 -7.95
CA PHE A 50 -8.09 -20.90 -8.29
C PHE A 50 -7.62 -20.26 -9.60
N GLY A 51 -8.56 -19.75 -10.39
CA GLY A 51 -8.31 -18.91 -11.56
C GLY A 51 -9.43 -17.87 -11.70
N SER A 52 -9.07 -16.61 -11.94
CA SER A 52 -10.04 -15.52 -12.12
C SER A 52 -10.70 -15.57 -13.50
N ALA A 53 -11.85 -14.89 -13.64
CA ALA A 53 -12.52 -14.74 -14.94
C ALA A 53 -11.61 -14.06 -15.98
N ARG A 54 -10.85 -13.04 -15.57
CA ARG A 54 -9.88 -12.37 -16.44
C ARG A 54 -8.77 -13.31 -16.90
N LEU A 55 -8.33 -14.24 -16.06
CA LEU A 55 -7.41 -15.28 -16.49
C LEU A 55 -8.05 -16.12 -17.60
N ALA A 56 -9.30 -16.57 -17.42
CA ALA A 56 -10.05 -17.33 -18.43
C ALA A 56 -10.08 -16.63 -19.80
N GLU A 57 -10.32 -15.32 -19.81
CA GLU A 57 -10.29 -14.48 -21.02
C GLU A 57 -8.89 -14.45 -21.65
N ILE A 58 -7.84 -14.26 -20.84
CA ILE A 58 -6.45 -14.23 -21.33
C ILE A 58 -6.08 -15.59 -21.95
N VAL A 59 -6.51 -16.70 -21.34
CA VAL A 59 -6.22 -18.04 -21.84
C VAL A 59 -7.14 -18.48 -22.97
N GLY A 60 -8.27 -17.81 -23.18
CA GLY A 60 -9.28 -18.15 -24.18
C GLY A 60 -10.13 -19.37 -23.82
N GLY A 61 -10.37 -19.64 -22.53
CA GLY A 61 -11.18 -20.78 -22.09
C GLY A 61 -11.21 -20.98 -20.56
N ASP A 62 -11.95 -22.00 -20.09
CA ASP A 62 -12.10 -22.29 -18.67
C ASP A 62 -10.75 -22.68 -18.02
N PRO A 63 -10.26 -21.93 -17.01
CA PRO A 63 -9.02 -22.22 -16.31
C PRO A 63 -9.01 -23.59 -15.62
N ALA A 64 -10.17 -24.14 -15.26
CA ALA A 64 -10.28 -25.45 -14.64
C ALA A 64 -9.89 -26.61 -15.58
N LEU A 65 -9.93 -26.38 -16.90
CA LEU A 65 -9.47 -27.32 -17.91
C LEU A 65 -7.95 -27.27 -18.11
N LEU A 66 -7.27 -26.31 -17.49
CA LEU A 66 -5.82 -26.20 -17.59
C LEU A 66 -5.13 -27.23 -16.68
N PRO A 67 -4.08 -27.92 -17.17
CA PRO A 67 -3.34 -28.90 -16.37
C PRO A 67 -2.62 -28.23 -15.19
N SER A 68 -2.19 -29.04 -14.22
CA SER A 68 -1.49 -28.62 -12.99
C SER A 68 -0.26 -27.73 -13.17
N THR A 69 0.32 -27.67 -14.37
CA THR A 69 1.31 -26.68 -14.82
C THR A 69 0.72 -25.87 -15.99
N PRO A 70 -0.23 -24.96 -15.72
CA PRO A 70 -1.18 -24.49 -16.72
C PRO A 70 -0.57 -23.54 -17.77
N LEU A 71 0.46 -22.77 -17.42
CA LEU A 71 0.99 -21.75 -18.33
C LEU A 71 2.06 -22.27 -19.31
N ILE A 72 2.86 -23.29 -18.92
CA ILE A 72 3.99 -23.73 -19.74
C ILE A 72 3.56 -24.40 -21.05
N ARG A 73 2.40 -25.06 -21.06
CA ARG A 73 1.88 -25.73 -22.27
C ARG A 73 1.32 -24.75 -23.29
N LEU A 74 0.90 -23.58 -22.82
CA LEU A 74 0.38 -22.51 -23.66
C LEU A 74 1.51 -21.72 -24.30
N VAL A 75 2.75 -21.80 -23.79
CA VAL A 75 3.90 -21.17 -24.43
C VAL A 75 4.35 -22.00 -25.64
N PRO A 76 4.23 -21.49 -26.89
CA PRO A 76 4.46 -22.28 -28.09
C PRO A 76 5.96 -22.42 -28.42
N ASP A 77 6.78 -21.44 -28.04
CA ASP A 77 8.20 -21.38 -28.35
C ASP A 77 9.06 -22.13 -27.32
N ARG A 78 10.21 -22.66 -27.75
CA ARG A 78 11.09 -23.45 -26.87
C ARG A 78 11.78 -22.58 -25.80
N ASP A 79 12.15 -21.35 -26.16
CA ASP A 79 12.93 -20.47 -25.31
C ASP A 79 12.07 -19.89 -24.17
N GLY A 80 10.88 -19.39 -24.49
CA GLY A 80 9.87 -18.95 -23.54
C GLY A 80 9.47 -20.06 -22.56
N ARG A 81 9.31 -21.30 -23.04
CA ARG A 81 9.10 -22.47 -22.16
C ARG A 81 10.27 -22.71 -21.23
N ALA A 82 11.50 -22.61 -21.71
CA ALA A 82 12.69 -22.80 -20.89
C ALA A 82 12.81 -21.71 -19.81
N ARG A 83 12.58 -20.44 -20.16
CA ARG A 83 12.56 -19.30 -19.22
C ARG A 83 11.49 -19.48 -18.15
N LEU A 84 10.24 -19.73 -18.55
CA LEU A 84 9.13 -19.90 -17.61
C LEU A 84 9.35 -21.14 -16.71
N ARG A 85 9.92 -22.23 -17.24
CA ARG A 85 10.28 -23.40 -16.44
C ARG A 85 11.38 -23.10 -15.41
N ALA A 86 12.37 -22.29 -15.77
CA ALA A 86 13.40 -21.86 -14.84
C ALA A 86 12.83 -20.99 -13.71
N ALA A 87 11.98 -20.02 -14.07
CA ALA A 87 11.28 -19.17 -13.11
C ALA A 87 10.37 -19.98 -12.18
N LEU A 88 9.54 -20.89 -12.71
CA LEU A 88 8.69 -21.76 -11.90
C LEU A 88 9.48 -22.62 -10.92
N ARG A 89 10.67 -23.13 -11.31
CA ARG A 89 11.54 -23.88 -10.39
C ARG A 89 11.99 -23.01 -9.23
N ARG A 90 12.56 -21.83 -9.51
CA ARG A 90 13.00 -20.89 -8.47
C ARG A 90 11.85 -20.41 -7.58
N ALA A 91 10.67 -20.17 -8.16
CA ALA A 91 9.47 -19.83 -7.42
C ALA A 91 9.00 -20.95 -6.49
N TRP A 92 9.06 -22.20 -6.94
CA TRP A 92 8.77 -23.34 -6.08
C TRP A 92 9.81 -23.58 -4.98
N ASP A 93 11.01 -23.04 -5.16
CA ASP A 93 12.08 -23.00 -4.15
C ASP A 93 12.01 -21.74 -3.28
N GLY A 94 10.94 -20.92 -3.40
CA GLY A 94 10.66 -19.79 -2.54
C GLY A 94 11.06 -18.41 -3.06
N HIS A 95 11.44 -18.28 -4.34
CA HIS A 95 11.90 -17.00 -4.91
C HIS A 95 10.81 -16.31 -5.74
N ALA A 96 10.55 -15.03 -5.50
CA ALA A 96 9.67 -14.27 -6.39
C ALA A 96 10.29 -14.12 -7.78
N GLU A 97 9.49 -14.29 -8.84
CA GLU A 97 9.97 -14.23 -10.23
C GLU A 97 9.03 -13.41 -11.10
N ASP A 98 9.60 -12.59 -11.98
CA ASP A 98 8.87 -11.86 -13.01
C ASP A 98 9.39 -12.25 -14.39
N VAL A 99 8.49 -12.71 -15.25
CA VAL A 99 8.79 -13.17 -16.61
C VAL A 99 8.00 -12.32 -17.60
N ALA A 100 8.66 -11.34 -18.21
CA ALA A 100 8.06 -10.48 -19.22
C ALA A 100 8.18 -11.08 -20.64
N GLY A 101 7.33 -10.61 -21.55
CA GLY A 101 7.39 -10.93 -22.99
C GLY A 101 7.23 -12.43 -23.25
N VAL A 102 6.29 -13.08 -22.58
CA VAL A 102 5.94 -14.49 -22.82
C VAL A 102 4.80 -14.52 -23.82
N THR A 103 5.00 -15.19 -24.95
CA THR A 103 3.90 -15.43 -25.89
C THR A 103 3.09 -16.63 -25.42
N LEU A 104 1.79 -16.48 -25.23
CA LEU A 104 0.84 -17.56 -25.00
C LEU A 104 0.06 -17.83 -26.29
N SER A 105 -0.09 -19.10 -26.64
CA SER A 105 -1.14 -19.60 -27.50
C SER A 105 -2.37 -19.87 -26.64
N ARG A 106 -3.42 -19.09 -26.85
CA ARG A 106 -4.73 -19.29 -26.23
C ARG A 106 -5.33 -20.62 -26.67
N LEU A 107 -6.28 -21.12 -25.88
CA LEU A 107 -7.03 -22.35 -26.18
C LEU A 107 -7.88 -22.23 -27.46
N ASP A 108 -8.29 -21.01 -27.81
CA ASP A 108 -8.98 -20.69 -29.08
C ASP A 108 -8.04 -20.62 -30.31
N GLY A 109 -6.73 -20.84 -30.13
CA GLY A 109 -5.72 -20.82 -31.18
C GLY A 109 -5.11 -19.45 -31.48
N THR A 110 -5.61 -18.36 -30.89
CA THR A 110 -5.01 -17.03 -31.01
C THR A 110 -3.76 -16.90 -30.14
N ARG A 111 -2.97 -15.84 -30.33
CA ARG A 111 -1.77 -15.58 -29.53
C ARG A 111 -1.84 -14.23 -28.84
N CYS A 112 -1.37 -14.17 -27.60
CA CYS A 112 -1.18 -12.94 -26.85
C CYS A 112 0.19 -12.90 -26.20
N GLU A 113 0.67 -11.69 -25.92
CA GLU A 113 1.90 -11.47 -25.19
C GLU A 113 1.56 -11.06 -23.76
N VAL A 114 2.18 -11.72 -22.79
CA VAL A 114 1.90 -11.50 -21.38
C VAL A 114 3.17 -11.31 -20.58
N SER A 115 3.03 -10.63 -19.45
CA SER A 115 3.96 -10.70 -18.34
C SER A 115 3.38 -11.61 -17.26
N ILE A 116 4.24 -12.42 -16.63
CA ILE A 116 3.85 -13.37 -15.61
C ILE A 116 4.66 -13.07 -14.35
N ALA A 117 3.98 -12.72 -13.27
CA ALA A 117 4.57 -12.63 -11.94
C ALA A 117 4.23 -13.88 -11.15
N LEU A 118 5.24 -14.53 -10.59
CA LEU A 118 5.14 -15.70 -9.72
C LEU A 118 5.53 -15.27 -8.32
N ARG A 119 4.64 -15.49 -7.35
CA ARG A 119 4.88 -15.20 -5.94
C ARG A 119 4.61 -16.45 -5.10
N PRO A 120 5.60 -16.98 -4.38
CA PRO A 120 5.39 -18.12 -3.52
C PRO A 120 4.46 -17.81 -2.35
N LEU A 121 3.59 -18.75 -2.04
CA LEU A 121 2.69 -18.73 -0.90
C LEU A 121 3.02 -19.93 0.00
N ALA A 122 3.56 -19.66 1.19
CA ALA A 122 3.98 -20.71 2.13
C ALA A 122 2.81 -21.36 2.89
N ARG A 123 1.92 -22.12 2.25
CA ARG A 123 0.80 -22.83 2.93
C ARG A 123 1.28 -24.05 3.72
N GLU A 124 0.56 -24.39 4.80
CA GLU A 124 0.90 -25.52 5.70
C GLU A 124 0.66 -26.93 5.10
N VAL A 125 -0.27 -27.09 4.16
CA VAL A 125 -0.65 -28.42 3.63
C VAL A 125 0.06 -28.75 2.31
N GLU A 126 0.14 -27.77 1.42
CA GLU A 126 0.84 -27.92 0.13
C GLU A 126 1.34 -26.54 -0.30
N PRO A 127 2.64 -26.39 -0.67
CA PRO A 127 3.15 -25.11 -1.17
C PRO A 127 2.33 -24.66 -2.38
N ALA A 128 2.02 -23.37 -2.43
CA ALA A 128 1.26 -22.77 -3.53
C ALA A 128 2.03 -21.61 -4.16
N LEU A 129 1.71 -21.28 -5.41
CA LEU A 129 2.15 -20.07 -6.09
C LEU A 129 0.93 -19.21 -6.40
N LEU A 130 1.02 -17.93 -6.05
CA LEU A 130 0.22 -16.88 -6.68
C LEU A 130 0.83 -16.57 -8.04
N VAL A 131 0.00 -16.57 -9.06
CA VAL A 131 0.38 -16.32 -10.44
C VAL A 131 -0.46 -15.18 -10.96
N VAL A 132 0.19 -14.09 -11.33
CA VAL A 132 -0.45 -12.92 -11.93
C VAL A 132 -0.01 -12.85 -13.39
N VAL A 133 -0.98 -12.77 -14.30
CA VAL A 133 -0.78 -12.74 -15.74
C VAL A 133 -1.36 -11.45 -16.26
N ASP A 134 -0.52 -10.57 -16.79
CA ASP A 134 -0.96 -9.30 -17.37
C ASP A 134 -0.70 -9.27 -18.87
N GLU A 135 -1.72 -8.91 -19.65
CA GLU A 135 -1.65 -8.85 -21.11
C GLU A 135 -0.96 -7.56 -21.54
N THR A 136 0.16 -7.68 -22.23
CA THR A 136 0.97 -6.51 -22.61
C THR A 136 0.46 -5.98 -23.95
N PRO A 137 -0.06 -4.73 -24.05
CA PRO A 137 -0.54 -4.20 -25.32
C PRO A 137 0.60 -4.05 -26.33
N VAL A 138 0.33 -4.39 -27.59
CA VAL A 138 1.30 -4.40 -28.71
C VAL A 138 2.02 -3.04 -28.90
N ALA A 139 1.39 -1.93 -28.47
CA ALA A 139 1.96 -0.59 -28.53
C ALA A 139 3.07 -0.32 -27.47
N ALA A 140 3.16 -1.11 -26.41
CA ALA A 140 4.12 -0.95 -25.32
C ALA A 140 5.48 -1.65 -25.57
N ARG A 141 5.70 -2.18 -26.78
CA ARG A 141 6.90 -2.94 -27.21
C ARG A 141 8.24 -2.25 -26.97
N ALA A 142 8.26 -0.93 -26.80
CA ALA A 142 9.50 -0.14 -26.71
C ALA A 142 9.85 0.37 -25.29
N ALA A 143 8.99 0.18 -24.27
CA ALA A 143 9.17 0.84 -22.96
C ALA A 143 8.91 -0.05 -21.73
N ALA A 144 9.02 -1.37 -21.83
CA ALA A 144 8.70 -2.26 -20.72
C ALA A 144 9.73 -2.19 -19.57
N ARG A 145 9.44 -1.37 -18.55
CA ARG A 145 9.86 -1.63 -17.15
C ARG A 145 8.94 -2.71 -16.55
N PRO A 146 9.38 -3.51 -15.56
CA PRO A 146 8.52 -4.50 -14.93
C PRO A 146 7.42 -3.82 -14.10
N HIS A 147 6.16 -3.96 -14.51
CA HIS A 147 4.98 -3.37 -13.86
C HIS A 147 4.27 -4.39 -12.92
N GLY A 148 5.03 -5.06 -12.04
CA GLY A 148 4.45 -6.01 -11.07
C GLY A 148 3.82 -5.34 -9.83
N ASP A 149 4.37 -4.19 -9.41
CA ASP A 149 4.00 -3.55 -8.14
C ASP A 149 2.61 -2.91 -8.15
N GLY A 150 2.16 -2.36 -9.28
CA GLY A 150 0.84 -1.72 -9.38
C GLY A 150 -0.32 -2.70 -9.21
N THR A 151 -0.23 -3.87 -9.84
CA THR A 151 -1.25 -4.93 -9.79
C THR A 151 -1.27 -5.62 -8.44
N LEU A 152 -0.11 -5.87 -7.82
CA LEU A 152 -0.01 -6.41 -6.45
C LEU A 152 -0.50 -5.42 -5.40
N ARG A 153 -0.27 -4.11 -5.60
CA ARG A 153 -0.76 -3.05 -4.71
C ARG A 153 -2.27 -2.85 -4.84
N ALA A 154 -2.82 -2.95 -6.06
CA ALA A 154 -4.26 -3.02 -6.27
C ALA A 154 -4.84 -4.29 -5.60
N PHE A 155 -4.22 -5.45 -5.78
CA PHE A 155 -4.58 -6.70 -5.11
C PHE A 155 -4.53 -6.60 -3.57
N GLY A 156 -3.54 -5.89 -3.01
CA GLY A 156 -3.46 -5.57 -1.58
C GLY A 156 -4.62 -4.69 -1.09
N LEU A 157 -5.01 -3.67 -1.87
CA LEU A 157 -6.19 -2.84 -1.61
C LEU A 157 -7.50 -3.65 -1.69
N TYR A 158 -7.56 -4.67 -2.56
CA TYR A 158 -8.69 -5.59 -2.68
C TYR A 158 -8.74 -6.62 -1.54
N LEU A 159 -7.59 -7.15 -1.12
CA LEU A 159 -7.47 -7.98 0.07
C LEU A 159 -7.92 -7.21 1.32
N ALA A 160 -7.65 -5.91 1.39
CA ALA A 160 -8.21 -5.04 2.42
C ALA A 160 -9.75 -5.01 2.33
N GLY A 161 -10.36 -4.71 1.18
CA GLY A 161 -11.83 -4.75 1.04
C GLY A 161 -12.47 -6.08 1.50
N LEU A 162 -11.86 -7.21 1.13
CA LEU A 162 -12.30 -8.55 1.56
C LEU A 162 -12.08 -8.79 3.06
N ALA A 163 -10.95 -8.33 3.61
CA ALA A 163 -10.64 -8.41 5.03
C ALA A 163 -11.64 -7.63 5.89
N ASN A 164 -12.17 -6.50 5.39
CA ASN A 164 -13.21 -5.73 6.05
C ASN A 164 -14.52 -6.51 6.16
N ASP A 165 -14.93 -7.13 5.05
CA ASP A 165 -16.14 -7.93 4.96
C ASP A 165 -16.02 -9.26 5.73
N LEU A 166 -14.80 -9.82 5.86
CA LEU A 166 -14.50 -11.01 6.68
C LEU A 166 -14.40 -10.72 8.18
N ARG A 167 -13.98 -9.50 8.55
CA ARG A 167 -13.80 -9.12 9.95
C ARG A 167 -15.10 -9.24 10.73
N GLY A 168 -16.23 -8.80 10.17
CA GLY A 168 -17.55 -8.89 10.81
C GLY A 168 -17.92 -10.32 11.24
N PRO A 169 -18.05 -11.28 10.30
CA PRO A 169 -18.39 -12.66 10.62
C PRO A 169 -17.33 -13.33 11.51
N LEU A 170 -16.03 -13.11 11.29
CA LEU A 170 -14.99 -13.69 12.14
C LEU A 170 -14.99 -13.13 13.56
N THR A 171 -15.31 -11.84 13.75
CA THR A 171 -15.43 -11.22 15.09
C THR A 171 -16.60 -11.84 15.85
N ALA A 172 -17.73 -12.07 15.18
CA ALA A 172 -18.86 -12.77 15.76
C ALA A 172 -18.52 -14.24 16.08
N PHE A 173 -17.75 -14.93 15.22
CA PHE A 173 -17.28 -16.29 15.46
C PHE A 173 -16.39 -16.36 16.70
N LEU A 174 -15.42 -15.45 16.80
CA LEU A 174 -14.54 -15.31 17.97
C LEU A 174 -15.35 -15.06 19.25
N GLY A 175 -16.41 -14.26 19.18
CA GLY A 175 -17.34 -14.02 20.28
C GLY A 175 -18.00 -15.32 20.77
N HIS A 176 -18.52 -16.14 19.85
CA HIS A 176 -19.12 -17.43 20.19
C HIS A 176 -18.10 -18.42 20.78
N LEU A 177 -16.91 -18.51 20.20
CA LEU A 177 -15.83 -19.36 20.74
C LEU A 177 -15.41 -18.93 22.15
N THR A 178 -15.37 -17.62 22.41
CA THR A 178 -15.07 -17.08 23.74
C THR A 178 -16.16 -17.43 24.77
N LEU A 179 -17.43 -17.44 24.37
CA LEU A 179 -18.54 -17.87 25.24
C LEU A 179 -18.49 -19.38 25.51
N LEU A 180 -18.19 -20.19 24.49
CA LEU A 180 -18.09 -21.65 24.59
C LEU A 180 -16.88 -22.09 25.43
N ALA A 181 -15.71 -21.47 25.26
CA ALA A 181 -14.52 -21.80 26.04
C ALA A 181 -14.70 -21.53 27.56
N ARG A 182 -15.57 -20.58 27.93
CA ARG A 182 -15.87 -20.21 29.33
C ARG A 182 -16.91 -21.11 30.01
N ARG A 183 -17.59 -22.00 29.29
CA ARG A 183 -18.64 -22.88 29.85
C ARG A 183 -18.06 -24.02 30.66
N THR A 184 -18.26 -24.05 31.97
CA THR A 184 -17.72 -25.09 32.87
C THR A 184 -18.42 -26.45 32.75
N ASP A 185 -19.53 -26.52 32.02
CA ASP A 185 -20.38 -27.70 31.86
C ASP A 185 -20.06 -28.53 30.60
N LEU A 186 -19.10 -28.10 29.79
CA LEU A 186 -18.59 -28.84 28.64
C LEU A 186 -17.46 -29.81 29.01
N PRO A 187 -17.36 -30.97 28.33
CA PRO A 187 -16.19 -31.85 28.36
C PRO A 187 -14.89 -31.10 28.08
N ASP A 188 -13.80 -31.49 28.75
CA ASP A 188 -12.51 -30.79 28.69
C ASP A 188 -11.87 -30.82 27.30
N ASP A 189 -12.03 -31.91 26.55
CA ASP A 189 -11.57 -32.06 25.17
C ASP A 189 -12.24 -31.06 24.22
N LEU A 190 -13.54 -30.81 24.40
CA LEU A 190 -14.28 -29.80 23.63
C LEU A 190 -13.89 -28.38 24.04
N ARG A 191 -13.65 -28.15 25.34
CA ARG A 191 -13.16 -26.86 25.83
C ARG A 191 -11.79 -26.52 25.26
N GLU A 192 -10.85 -27.47 25.26
CA GLU A 192 -9.53 -27.33 24.65
C GLU A 192 -9.63 -27.06 23.14
N ALA A 193 -10.50 -27.79 22.43
CA ALA A 193 -10.73 -27.54 21.01
C ALA A 193 -11.29 -26.13 20.74
N PHE A 194 -12.25 -25.65 21.53
CA PHE A 194 -12.79 -24.29 21.37
C PHE A 194 -11.75 -23.23 21.68
N GLU A 195 -10.90 -23.44 22.68
CA GLU A 195 -9.83 -22.50 23.02
C GLU A 195 -8.77 -22.43 21.91
N LEU A 196 -8.42 -23.58 21.32
CA LEU A 196 -7.56 -23.65 20.12
C LEU A 196 -8.18 -22.88 18.95
N TYR A 197 -9.46 -23.12 18.62
CA TYR A 197 -10.14 -22.39 17.55
C TYR A 197 -10.28 -20.91 17.85
N ARG A 198 -10.46 -20.52 19.13
CA ARG A 198 -10.52 -19.12 19.56
C ARG A 198 -9.20 -18.43 19.27
N GLN A 199 -8.08 -19.07 19.62
CA GLN A 199 -6.74 -18.57 19.35
C GLN A 199 -6.48 -18.42 17.85
N VAL A 200 -6.77 -19.46 17.05
CA VAL A 200 -6.62 -19.43 15.59
C VAL A 200 -7.48 -18.32 14.94
N THR A 201 -8.72 -18.15 15.39
CA THR A 201 -9.63 -17.12 14.86
C THR A 201 -9.16 -15.71 15.22
N SER A 202 -8.69 -15.50 16.45
CA SER A 202 -8.12 -14.24 16.92
C SER A 202 -6.89 -13.85 16.11
N GLU A 203 -5.96 -14.79 15.90
CA GLU A 203 -4.77 -14.57 15.07
C GLU A 203 -5.14 -14.25 13.62
N THR A 204 -6.20 -14.87 13.10
CA THR A 204 -6.69 -14.64 11.73
C THR A 204 -7.30 -13.24 11.58
N LEU A 205 -8.09 -12.78 12.55
CA LEU A 205 -8.62 -11.42 12.61
C LEU A 205 -7.53 -10.36 12.69
N ASP A 206 -6.49 -10.62 13.48
CA ASP A 206 -5.33 -9.75 13.62
C ASP A 206 -4.53 -9.66 12.30
N ARG A 207 -4.37 -10.77 11.56
CA ARG A 207 -3.82 -10.77 10.19
C ARG A 207 -4.66 -9.95 9.22
N PHE A 208 -5.98 -10.08 9.27
CA PHE A 208 -6.89 -9.28 8.46
C PHE A 208 -6.82 -7.80 8.82
N GLY A 209 -6.66 -7.45 10.10
CA GLY A 209 -6.47 -6.07 10.52
C GLY A 209 -5.22 -5.42 9.94
N ARG A 210 -4.11 -6.15 9.86
CA ARG A 210 -2.89 -5.66 9.23
C ARG A 210 -3.03 -5.48 7.71
N ALA A 211 -3.68 -6.43 7.04
CA ALA A 211 -3.97 -6.32 5.60
C ALA A 211 -4.92 -5.15 5.31
N MET A 212 -5.90 -4.90 6.18
CA MET A 212 -6.81 -3.74 6.13
C MET A 212 -6.08 -2.41 6.21
N GLU A 213 -5.12 -2.31 7.12
CA GLU A 213 -4.42 -1.06 7.42
C GLU A 213 -3.44 -0.67 6.30
N TRP A 214 -2.87 -1.67 5.60
CA TRP A 214 -2.11 -1.47 4.37
C TRP A 214 -2.94 -0.76 3.27
N GLY A 215 -4.25 -1.06 3.20
CA GLY A 215 -5.18 -0.45 2.26
C GLY A 215 -5.79 0.90 2.71
N ARG A 216 -5.71 1.25 4.01
CA ARG A 216 -6.26 2.53 4.49
C ARG A 216 -5.36 3.68 4.03
N ARG A 217 -5.93 4.58 3.23
CA ARG A 217 -5.41 5.94 3.06
C ARG A 217 -5.78 6.76 4.31
N VAL A 218 -5.00 6.63 5.38
CA VAL A 218 -5.06 7.61 6.48
C VAL A 218 -4.33 8.86 6.00
N PRO A 219 -4.94 10.04 6.13
CA PRO A 219 -4.34 11.25 5.61
C PRO A 219 -3.10 11.67 6.45
N LEU A 220 -1.98 11.98 5.78
CA LEU A 220 -0.60 12.01 6.31
C LEU A 220 -0.15 13.34 6.95
N VAL A 221 -1.05 14.09 7.59
CA VAL A 221 -0.84 15.56 7.76
C VAL A 221 -0.84 16.00 9.22
N GLU A 222 -0.54 15.08 10.13
CA GLU A 222 -0.29 15.42 11.52
C GLU A 222 1.19 15.68 11.77
N ARG A 223 1.49 16.58 12.72
CA ARG A 223 2.82 16.69 13.30
C ARG A 223 2.98 15.53 14.25
N VAL A 224 3.77 14.54 13.87
CA VAL A 224 3.97 13.33 14.64
C VAL A 224 5.23 13.48 15.49
N ASP A 225 5.05 13.34 16.81
CA ASP A 225 6.17 13.12 17.73
C ASP A 225 6.58 11.63 17.69
N LEU A 226 7.71 11.35 17.04
CA LEU A 226 8.22 9.98 16.92
C LEU A 226 8.61 9.36 18.26
N ARG A 227 8.92 10.16 19.29
CA ARG A 227 9.17 9.61 20.63
C ARG A 227 7.89 8.97 21.17
N ALA A 228 6.77 9.70 21.12
CA ALA A 228 5.48 9.20 21.58
C ALA A 228 5.04 7.95 20.80
N VAL A 229 5.30 7.91 19.49
CA VAL A 229 5.04 6.72 18.65
C VAL A 229 5.86 5.51 19.12
N VAL A 230 7.15 5.71 19.41
CA VAL A 230 8.02 4.65 19.92
C VAL A 230 7.55 4.16 21.27
N GLU A 231 7.27 5.07 22.20
CA GLU A 231 6.80 4.73 23.55
C GLU A 231 5.49 3.92 23.51
N ALA A 232 4.54 4.31 22.64
CA ALA A 232 3.29 3.57 22.46
C ALA A 232 3.50 2.17 21.88
N ALA A 233 4.33 2.02 20.85
CA ALA A 233 4.64 0.71 20.25
C ALA A 233 5.34 -0.22 21.24
N VAL A 234 6.24 0.34 22.07
CA VAL A 234 6.95 -0.41 23.11
C VAL A 234 5.99 -0.89 24.20
N ALA A 235 5.07 -0.05 24.66
CA ALA A 235 4.08 -0.44 25.65
C ALA A 235 3.20 -1.60 25.16
N THR A 236 2.79 -1.57 23.87
CA THR A 236 2.07 -2.69 23.24
C THR A 236 2.94 -3.95 23.21
N PHE A 237 4.20 -3.82 22.79
CA PHE A 237 5.14 -4.93 22.71
C PHE A 237 5.40 -5.60 24.07
N GLU A 238 5.57 -4.82 25.14
CA GLU A 238 5.78 -5.33 26.50
C GLU A 238 4.53 -6.03 27.06
N THR A 239 3.33 -5.66 26.60
CA THR A 239 2.08 -6.33 26.98
C THR A 239 1.92 -7.68 26.31
N ASP A 240 2.32 -7.78 25.03
CA ASP A 240 2.17 -8.99 24.21
C ASP A 240 3.29 -10.02 24.46
N THR A 241 4.44 -9.59 25.01
CA THR A 241 5.63 -10.45 25.17
C THR A 241 5.79 -10.93 26.61
N THR A 242 6.12 -12.21 26.80
CA THR A 242 6.30 -12.77 28.15
C THR A 242 7.58 -12.23 28.80
N PRO A 243 7.55 -11.80 30.08
CA PRO A 243 8.73 -11.24 30.75
C PRO A 243 9.91 -12.24 30.77
N GLY A 244 11.04 -11.85 30.16
CA GLY A 244 12.32 -12.57 30.27
C GLY A 244 12.87 -13.22 29.00
N GLU A 245 12.11 -13.31 27.91
CA GLU A 245 12.58 -13.91 26.65
C GLU A 245 13.49 -12.96 25.83
N VAL A 246 13.17 -11.66 25.82
CA VAL A 246 13.89 -10.65 25.03
C VAL A 246 14.07 -9.37 25.86
N ARG A 247 15.28 -8.79 25.86
CA ARG A 247 15.53 -7.49 26.51
C ARG A 247 15.31 -6.35 25.52
N LEU A 248 14.54 -5.35 25.92
CA LEU A 248 14.38 -4.13 25.14
C LEU A 248 15.30 -3.03 25.70
N ALA A 249 16.07 -2.38 24.83
CA ALA A 249 16.97 -1.30 25.19
C ALA A 249 16.63 -0.04 24.38
N LEU A 250 16.17 1.00 25.07
CA LEU A 250 15.74 2.26 24.46
C LEU A 250 16.81 3.33 24.59
N ASP A 251 17.08 4.00 23.48
CA ASP A 251 17.99 5.13 23.41
C ASP A 251 17.37 6.23 22.54
N LEU A 252 16.49 7.00 23.16
CA LEU A 252 15.63 7.96 22.48
C LEU A 252 16.13 9.39 22.73
N ALA A 253 16.67 10.05 21.71
CA ALA A 253 17.00 11.47 21.77
C ALA A 253 15.76 12.34 21.56
N ALA A 254 15.82 13.62 21.94
CA ALA A 254 14.81 14.59 21.51
C ALA A 254 15.00 14.87 20.02
N VAL A 255 13.92 14.78 19.24
CA VAL A 255 13.93 14.98 17.80
C VAL A 255 12.80 15.93 17.39
N PRO A 256 12.97 16.70 16.31
CA PRO A 256 11.86 17.48 15.75
C PRO A 256 10.73 16.56 15.24
N PRO A 257 9.49 17.07 15.18
CA PRO A 257 8.36 16.30 14.69
C PRO A 257 8.50 15.98 13.20
N VAL A 258 7.84 14.92 12.73
CA VAL A 258 7.78 14.52 11.31
C VAL A 258 6.35 14.66 10.79
N ALA A 259 6.18 14.74 9.46
CA ALA A 259 4.87 14.75 8.83
C ALA A 259 4.33 13.32 8.71
N GLY A 260 3.09 13.08 9.11
CA GLY A 260 2.55 11.75 8.97
C GLY A 260 1.27 11.43 9.73
N SER A 261 1.05 10.12 9.86
CA SER A 261 0.07 9.51 10.76
C SER A 261 0.82 8.75 11.85
N ALA A 262 0.59 9.13 13.11
CA ALA A 262 1.18 8.45 14.26
C ALA A 262 0.77 6.97 14.32
N GLU A 263 -0.48 6.65 13.96
CA GLU A 263 -1.03 5.30 13.92
C GLU A 263 -0.28 4.42 12.90
N GLN A 264 -0.04 4.92 11.68
CA GLN A 264 0.68 4.18 10.65
C GLN A 264 2.16 3.98 11.02
N LEU A 265 2.82 5.02 11.53
CA LEU A 265 4.21 4.91 11.98
C LEU A 265 4.36 3.95 13.17
N ARG A 266 3.39 3.93 14.09
CA ARG A 266 3.33 2.96 15.19
C ARG A 266 3.20 1.53 14.66
N LEU A 267 2.27 1.30 13.74
CA LEU A 267 2.08 0.00 13.10
C LEU A 267 3.37 -0.48 12.40
N ALA A 268 4.04 0.41 11.67
CA ALA A 268 5.29 0.08 11.01
C ALA A 268 6.39 -0.31 12.01
N LEU A 269 6.48 0.40 13.14
CA LEU A 269 7.42 0.08 14.22
C LEU A 269 7.08 -1.25 14.91
N GLU A 270 5.80 -1.52 15.22
CA GLU A 270 5.33 -2.78 15.80
C GLU A 270 5.68 -3.98 14.92
N HIS A 271 5.55 -3.82 13.59
CA HIS A 271 5.95 -4.84 12.63
C HIS A 271 7.44 -5.17 12.72
N VAL A 272 8.29 -4.16 12.86
CA VAL A 272 9.74 -4.36 12.96
C VAL A 272 10.12 -4.94 14.32
N LEU A 273 9.53 -4.46 15.41
CA LEU A 273 9.74 -5.00 16.77
C LEU A 273 9.34 -6.48 16.85
N ARG A 274 8.20 -6.85 16.27
CA ARG A 274 7.75 -8.25 16.22
C ARG A 274 8.69 -9.12 15.38
N ASN A 275 9.11 -8.65 14.21
CA ASN A 275 10.08 -9.37 13.38
C ASN A 275 11.40 -9.62 14.13
N ALA A 276 11.90 -8.62 14.86
CA ALA A 276 13.09 -8.72 15.70
C ALA A 276 12.90 -9.72 16.86
N CYS A 277 11.75 -9.68 17.55
CA CYS A 277 11.43 -10.62 18.62
C CYS A 277 11.32 -12.06 18.10
N GLU A 278 10.65 -12.28 16.98
CA GLU A 278 10.51 -13.59 16.35
C GLU A 278 11.87 -14.17 15.93
N ALA A 279 12.81 -13.33 15.50
CA ALA A 279 14.19 -13.74 15.20
C ALA A 279 14.96 -14.21 16.45
N LEU A 280 14.50 -13.80 17.64
CA LEU A 280 15.11 -14.12 18.93
C LEU A 280 14.37 -15.23 19.70
N MET A 281 13.22 -15.73 19.25
CA MET A 281 12.38 -16.71 19.98
C MET A 281 13.09 -17.96 20.55
N ASN A 282 14.24 -18.36 19.98
CA ASN A 282 15.01 -19.54 20.44
C ASN A 282 16.29 -19.17 21.22
N ARG A 283 16.46 -17.90 21.62
CA ARG A 283 17.67 -17.43 22.30
C ARG A 283 17.38 -16.18 23.13
N SER A 284 18.13 -16.00 24.22
CA SER A 284 18.17 -14.68 24.86
C SER A 284 18.78 -13.67 23.90
N GLY A 285 18.08 -12.55 23.70
CA GLY A 285 18.49 -11.50 22.78
C GLY A 285 18.18 -10.12 23.31
N THR A 286 18.66 -9.12 22.59
CA THR A 286 18.39 -7.71 22.89
C THR A 286 17.95 -7.00 21.61
N ILE A 287 16.86 -6.25 21.73
CA ILE A 287 16.37 -5.36 20.69
C ILE A 287 16.68 -3.93 21.14
N HIS A 288 17.46 -3.22 20.33
CA HIS A 288 17.82 -1.83 20.54
C HIS A 288 16.95 -0.93 19.68
N VAL A 289 16.21 0.00 20.28
CA VAL A 289 15.48 1.05 19.57
C VAL A 289 16.20 2.37 19.80
N ARG A 290 16.69 2.98 18.70
CA ARG A 290 17.37 4.27 18.74
C ARG A 290 16.61 5.30 17.94
N LEU A 291 16.46 6.49 18.52
CA LEU A 291 15.88 7.66 17.86
C LEU A 291 16.90 8.80 17.90
N ARG A 292 17.23 9.37 16.74
CA ARG A 292 18.25 10.42 16.56
C ARG A 292 17.82 11.46 15.53
N SER A 293 18.33 12.67 15.68
CA SER A 293 18.27 13.70 14.63
C SER A 293 19.64 13.82 13.97
N GLN A 294 19.66 13.85 12.64
CA GLN A 294 20.83 14.04 11.79
C GLN A 294 20.54 15.20 10.82
N GLY A 295 20.79 16.43 11.28
CA GLY A 295 20.40 17.64 10.55
C GLY A 295 18.89 17.72 10.38
N ARG A 296 18.41 17.73 9.13
CA ARG A 296 16.97 17.73 8.81
C ARG A 296 16.33 16.34 8.79
N ARG A 297 17.10 15.25 8.91
CA ARG A 297 16.55 13.89 8.98
C ARG A 297 16.38 13.45 10.43
N VAL A 298 15.28 12.78 10.70
CA VAL A 298 15.02 12.01 11.92
C VAL A 298 15.19 10.54 11.59
N VAL A 299 16.07 9.88 12.32
CA VAL A 299 16.45 8.49 12.09
C VAL A 299 15.97 7.65 13.27
N LEU A 300 15.07 6.72 12.98
CA LEU A 300 14.59 5.69 13.90
C LEU A 300 15.16 4.35 13.45
N SER A 301 15.92 3.67 14.30
CA SER A 301 16.49 2.37 13.99
C SER A 301 16.11 1.34 15.03
N VAL A 302 15.72 0.15 14.58
CA VAL A 302 15.49 -1.03 15.42
C VAL A 302 16.53 -2.08 15.06
N ALA A 303 17.36 -2.47 16.02
CA ALA A 303 18.43 -3.44 15.83
C ALA A 303 18.26 -4.64 16.76
N ASP A 304 18.23 -5.85 16.22
CA ASP A 304 18.30 -7.09 16.98
C ASP A 304 19.71 -7.73 16.89
N ASN A 305 20.02 -8.61 17.84
CA ASN A 305 21.23 -9.44 17.83
C ASN A 305 20.93 -10.91 17.45
N GLY A 306 19.95 -11.10 16.57
CA GLY A 306 19.52 -12.39 16.06
C GLY A 306 20.50 -13.01 15.05
N PRO A 307 20.09 -14.08 14.35
CA PRO A 307 20.94 -14.78 13.38
C PRO A 307 21.17 -14.02 12.07
N GLY A 308 20.46 -12.90 11.87
CA GLY A 308 20.47 -12.16 10.60
C GLY A 308 19.63 -12.78 9.51
N ILE A 309 19.69 -12.15 8.34
CA ILE A 309 18.99 -12.54 7.10
C ILE A 309 20.04 -13.01 6.10
N PRO A 310 19.86 -14.17 5.46
CA PRO A 310 20.75 -14.64 4.40
C PRO A 310 20.87 -13.67 3.22
N ASP A 311 22.08 -13.50 2.66
CA ASP A 311 22.36 -12.59 1.55
C ASP A 311 21.48 -12.81 0.32
N SER A 312 21.07 -14.06 0.07
CA SER A 312 20.19 -14.41 -1.05
C SER A 312 18.78 -13.84 -0.91
N LEU A 313 18.35 -13.52 0.31
CA LEU A 313 17.01 -13.04 0.62
C LEU A 313 16.96 -11.53 0.84
N LEU A 314 18.09 -10.91 1.22
CA LEU A 314 18.20 -9.47 1.48
C LEU A 314 17.61 -8.57 0.38
N PRO A 315 17.81 -8.83 -0.93
CA PRO A 315 17.22 -8.00 -1.99
C PRO A 315 15.68 -8.04 -2.03
N HIS A 316 15.09 -9.09 -1.47
CA HIS A 316 13.66 -9.42 -1.61
C HIS A 316 12.87 -9.24 -0.31
N VAL A 317 13.49 -8.83 0.80
CA VAL A 317 12.83 -8.77 2.11
C VAL A 317 11.65 -7.79 2.17
N PHE A 318 11.62 -6.81 1.27
CA PHE A 318 10.54 -5.84 1.15
C PHE A 318 9.49 -6.22 0.10
N ASP A 319 9.69 -7.31 -0.63
CA ASP A 319 8.73 -7.77 -1.64
C ASP A 319 7.51 -8.37 -0.91
N PRO A 320 6.27 -8.09 -1.35
CA PRO A 320 5.09 -8.71 -0.77
C PRO A 320 5.15 -10.23 -0.82
N PHE A 321 4.77 -10.88 0.30
CA PHE A 321 4.78 -12.34 0.47
C PHE A 321 6.18 -12.97 0.55
N SER A 322 7.23 -12.16 0.58
CA SER A 322 8.60 -12.63 0.82
C SER A 322 8.77 -12.96 2.31
N SER A 323 8.84 -14.26 2.63
CA SER A 323 9.13 -14.72 3.98
C SER A 323 9.85 -16.06 3.99
N THR A 324 10.78 -16.22 4.91
CA THR A 324 11.39 -17.50 5.28
C THR A 324 10.53 -18.32 6.25
N LYS A 325 9.42 -17.75 6.73
CA LYS A 325 8.54 -18.35 7.75
C LYS A 325 7.31 -18.97 7.10
N SER A 326 6.70 -19.97 7.76
CA SER A 326 5.41 -20.54 7.32
C SER A 326 4.31 -19.47 7.37
N ILE A 327 3.26 -19.57 6.52
CA ILE A 327 2.11 -18.64 6.54
C ILE A 327 1.47 -18.54 7.93
N THR A 328 1.58 -19.59 8.77
CA THR A 328 1.09 -19.56 10.15
C THR A 328 1.83 -18.62 11.08
N LYS A 329 3.08 -18.24 10.76
CA LYS A 329 3.81 -17.20 11.50
C LYS A 329 3.74 -15.82 10.84
N GLY A 330 3.11 -15.69 9.67
CA GLY A 330 2.85 -14.40 9.02
C GLY A 330 2.74 -14.50 7.50
N LEU A 331 2.02 -13.58 6.88
CA LEU A 331 1.78 -13.55 5.41
C LEU A 331 3.00 -13.08 4.58
N GLY A 332 4.17 -12.83 5.20
CA GLY A 332 5.31 -12.20 4.51
C GLY A 332 5.03 -10.77 4.02
N LEU A 333 4.01 -10.12 4.57
CA LEU A 333 3.63 -8.74 4.21
C LEU A 333 4.29 -7.70 5.11
N GLY A 334 4.85 -8.09 6.26
CA GLY A 334 5.26 -7.14 7.31
C GLY A 334 6.20 -6.05 6.81
N LEU A 335 7.37 -6.41 6.26
CA LEU A 335 8.32 -5.41 5.76
C LEU A 335 7.84 -4.68 4.51
N ALA A 336 7.01 -5.31 3.66
CA ALA A 336 6.38 -4.63 2.53
C ALA A 336 5.41 -3.51 2.99
N ILE A 337 4.64 -3.76 4.04
CA ILE A 337 3.77 -2.77 4.70
C ILE A 337 4.63 -1.64 5.29
N VAL A 338 5.72 -1.98 6.00
CA VAL A 338 6.64 -0.98 6.58
C VAL A 338 7.22 -0.09 5.48
N LYS A 339 7.71 -0.66 4.36
CA LYS A 339 8.24 0.10 3.23
C LYS A 339 7.21 1.04 2.62
N ASP A 340 5.98 0.57 2.41
CA ASP A 340 4.90 1.40 1.88
C ASP A 340 4.50 2.53 2.84
N ILE A 341 4.40 2.25 4.15
CA ILE A 341 4.14 3.28 5.16
C ILE A 341 5.25 4.33 5.15
N VAL A 342 6.52 3.93 5.23
CA VAL A 342 7.65 4.88 5.25
C VAL A 342 7.71 5.69 3.96
N ALA A 343 7.50 5.07 2.80
CA ALA A 343 7.46 5.76 1.51
C ALA A 343 6.30 6.78 1.43
N ARG A 344 5.11 6.44 1.93
CA ARG A 344 3.98 7.38 2.03
C ARG A 344 4.31 8.60 2.90
N HIS A 345 5.15 8.41 3.91
CA HIS A 345 5.67 9.50 4.76
C HIS A 345 6.85 10.26 4.12
N GLN A 346 7.13 10.03 2.83
CA GLN A 346 8.30 10.56 2.10
C GLN A 346 9.61 10.24 2.82
N GLY A 347 9.67 9.09 3.49
CA GLY A 347 10.86 8.57 4.13
C GLY A 347 11.58 7.53 3.29
N GLU A 348 12.80 7.24 3.71
CA GLU A 348 13.59 6.13 3.19
C GLU A 348 13.66 5.02 4.24
N ILE A 349 13.56 3.77 3.80
CA ILE A 349 13.79 2.61 4.65
C ILE A 349 15.06 1.88 4.22
N GLY A 350 15.90 1.56 5.19
CA GLY A 350 17.09 0.74 5.02
C GLY A 350 17.01 -0.52 5.86
N ILE A 351 17.72 -1.56 5.43
CA ILE A 351 17.94 -2.77 6.21
C ILE A 351 19.38 -3.23 6.02
N ASP A 352 20.07 -3.42 7.14
CA ASP A 352 21.41 -3.98 7.18
C ASP A 352 21.35 -5.25 8.03
N SER A 353 21.80 -6.38 7.50
CA SER A 353 21.77 -7.65 8.22
C SER A 353 23.06 -8.42 8.04
N SER A 354 23.46 -9.13 9.09
CA SER A 354 24.62 -10.01 9.11
C SER A 354 24.40 -11.12 10.15
N SER A 355 25.35 -12.05 10.27
CA SER A 355 25.32 -13.06 11.35
C SER A 355 25.31 -12.48 12.78
N ALA A 356 25.60 -11.18 12.94
CA ALA A 356 25.54 -10.47 14.22
C ALA A 356 24.15 -9.88 14.54
N GLY A 357 23.19 -9.93 13.61
CA GLY A 357 21.84 -9.40 13.77
C GLY A 357 21.34 -8.57 12.60
N THR A 358 20.14 -8.01 12.75
CA THR A 358 19.49 -7.17 11.73
C THR A 358 19.19 -5.78 12.27
N THR A 359 19.42 -4.75 11.47
CA THR A 359 19.05 -3.36 11.75
C THR A 359 18.12 -2.85 10.66
N VAL A 360 16.92 -2.45 11.03
CA VAL A 360 15.97 -1.76 10.15
C VAL A 360 15.96 -0.28 10.51
N THR A 361 16.16 0.58 9.51
CA THR A 361 16.32 2.02 9.69
C THR A 361 15.26 2.78 8.91
N PHE A 362 14.55 3.67 9.60
CA PHE A 362 13.55 4.57 9.08
C PHE A 362 14.19 5.96 9.04
N GLN A 363 14.23 6.58 7.89
CA GLN A 363 14.73 7.95 7.73
C GLN A 363 13.59 8.83 7.26
N LEU A 364 13.20 9.79 8.10
CA LEU A 364 12.07 10.69 7.85
C LEU A 364 12.57 12.12 7.91
N ASP A 365 12.02 13.01 7.09
CA ASP A 365 12.40 14.43 7.20
C ASP A 365 11.63 15.10 8.34
N ALA A 366 12.37 15.91 9.10
CA ALA A 366 11.83 16.76 10.13
C ALA A 366 10.94 17.87 9.53
N ILE A 367 9.81 18.14 10.17
CA ILE A 367 9.07 19.39 9.99
C ILE A 367 9.74 20.44 10.86
N ASP A 368 10.59 21.24 10.23
CA ASP A 368 11.21 22.38 10.89
C ASP A 368 10.26 23.59 10.86
N THR A 369 9.73 23.98 12.02
CA THR A 369 8.96 25.23 12.17
C THR A 369 9.82 26.49 12.14
N SER A 370 11.14 26.35 12.37
CA SER A 370 12.06 27.49 12.46
C SER A 370 12.73 27.81 11.13
N ALA A 371 12.97 26.79 10.30
CA ALA A 371 13.44 26.94 8.93
C ALA A 371 12.29 26.75 7.93
N ARG A 372 11.34 27.68 7.94
CA ARG A 372 10.58 28.00 6.72
C ARG A 372 11.63 28.37 5.67
N SER A 373 11.79 27.55 4.63
CA SER A 373 12.76 27.73 3.54
C SER A 373 12.90 29.22 3.20
N GLU A 374 14.06 29.81 3.49
CA GLU A 374 14.41 31.13 2.96
C GLU A 374 14.38 31.01 1.44
N ARG A 375 13.51 31.79 0.79
CA ARG A 375 13.28 31.73 -0.66
C ARG A 375 14.64 31.86 -1.39
N PRO A 376 15.16 30.81 -2.03
CA PRO A 376 16.50 30.84 -2.59
C PRO A 376 16.64 31.81 -3.78
N THR A 377 15.51 32.23 -4.39
CA THR A 377 15.50 32.92 -5.68
C THR A 377 14.68 34.20 -5.71
N GLY A 378 13.95 34.55 -4.64
CA GLY A 378 12.98 35.65 -4.64
C GLY A 378 11.82 35.49 -5.64
N ARG A 379 11.78 34.38 -6.39
CA ARG A 379 10.74 34.06 -7.37
C ARG A 379 9.49 33.52 -6.67
N PRO A 380 8.29 33.77 -7.22
CA PRO A 380 7.07 33.18 -6.69
C PRO A 380 7.06 31.67 -6.94
N ARG A 381 6.51 30.92 -5.98
CA ARG A 381 6.47 29.46 -6.03
C ARG A 381 5.08 28.92 -6.29
N VAL A 382 4.95 27.98 -7.22
CA VAL A 382 3.69 27.27 -7.48
C VAL A 382 3.87 25.78 -7.23
N LEU A 383 2.92 25.18 -6.50
CA LEU A 383 2.79 23.74 -6.39
C LEU A 383 1.78 23.26 -7.43
N LEU A 384 2.20 22.38 -8.31
CA LEU A 384 1.37 21.74 -9.33
C LEU A 384 1.06 20.30 -8.93
N VAL A 385 -0.22 19.97 -8.81
CA VAL A 385 -0.72 18.64 -8.44
C VAL A 385 -1.43 18.03 -9.64
N GLU A 386 -0.79 17.08 -10.30
CA GLU A 386 -1.19 16.52 -11.60
C GLU A 386 -0.60 15.10 -11.72
N ASP A 387 -1.45 14.09 -11.98
CA ASP A 387 -1.03 12.69 -12.02
C ASP A 387 -0.49 12.25 -13.39
N ASP A 388 -0.86 12.95 -14.48
CA ASP A 388 -0.24 12.74 -15.78
C ASP A 388 1.13 13.42 -15.84
N LEU A 389 2.19 12.60 -15.77
CA LEU A 389 3.59 13.08 -15.82
C LEU A 389 3.90 13.93 -17.06
N THR A 390 3.26 13.69 -18.20
CA THR A 390 3.49 14.44 -19.44
C THR A 390 2.89 15.84 -19.35
N VAL A 391 1.66 15.94 -18.82
CA VAL A 391 0.99 17.22 -18.57
C VAL A 391 1.73 18.00 -17.50
N GLN A 392 2.05 17.36 -16.38
CA GLN A 392 2.79 17.95 -15.27
C GLN A 392 4.12 18.56 -15.73
N GLU A 393 4.91 17.81 -16.51
CA GLU A 393 6.23 18.25 -16.99
C GLU A 393 6.11 19.41 -18.00
N THR A 394 5.08 19.39 -18.84
CA THR A 394 4.82 20.47 -19.79
C THR A 394 4.45 21.77 -19.08
N GLU A 395 3.52 21.71 -18.13
CA GLU A 395 3.10 22.87 -17.34
C GLU A 395 4.24 23.40 -16.47
N ARG A 396 5.03 22.51 -15.84
CA ARG A 396 6.24 22.85 -15.09
C ARG A 396 7.21 23.65 -15.95
N MET A 397 7.57 23.13 -17.13
CA MET A 397 8.52 23.80 -18.04
C MET A 397 8.03 25.20 -18.43
N LEU A 398 6.74 25.36 -18.74
CA LEU A 398 6.18 26.63 -19.15
C LEU A 398 6.15 27.65 -18.00
N LEU A 399 5.76 27.24 -16.79
CA LEU A 399 5.75 28.07 -15.58
C LEU A 399 7.16 28.50 -15.17
N GLU A 400 8.14 27.58 -15.20
CA GLU A 400 9.55 27.89 -14.95
C GLU A 400 10.10 28.92 -15.93
N ARG A 401 9.77 28.78 -17.22
CA ARG A 401 10.15 29.75 -18.26
C ARG A 401 9.49 31.11 -18.06
N ALA A 402 8.33 31.16 -17.40
CA ALA A 402 7.65 32.39 -17.00
C ALA A 402 8.18 32.98 -15.67
N GLY A 403 9.23 32.39 -15.08
CA GLY A 403 9.92 32.91 -13.90
C GLY A 403 9.40 32.41 -12.56
N TRP A 404 8.60 31.33 -12.55
CA TRP A 404 8.15 30.67 -11.33
C TRP A 404 9.15 29.61 -10.87
N ASP A 405 9.25 29.43 -9.56
CA ASP A 405 9.77 28.19 -8.99
C ASP A 405 8.61 27.18 -8.94
N VAL A 406 8.78 26.01 -9.54
CA VAL A 406 7.70 25.00 -9.61
C VAL A 406 8.07 23.79 -8.76
N VAL A 407 7.17 23.40 -7.87
CA VAL A 407 7.20 22.14 -7.15
C VAL A 407 6.07 21.28 -7.68
N THR A 408 6.31 19.99 -7.89
CA THR A 408 5.28 19.09 -8.45
C THR A 408 4.90 17.97 -7.48
N ALA A 409 3.65 17.54 -7.57
CA ALA A 409 3.10 16.39 -6.87
C ALA A 409 2.26 15.55 -7.85
N GLY A 410 2.49 14.24 -7.88
CA GLY A 410 1.73 13.30 -8.71
C GLY A 410 0.39 12.89 -8.11
N ASP A 411 0.16 13.18 -6.82
CA ASP A 411 -1.09 12.88 -6.15
C ASP A 411 -1.36 13.83 -4.97
N ALA A 412 -2.59 13.78 -4.46
CA ALA A 412 -3.05 14.58 -3.34
C ALA A 412 -2.30 14.33 -2.03
N ASP A 413 -1.82 13.11 -1.78
CA ASP A 413 -1.11 12.76 -0.54
C ASP A 413 0.29 13.40 -0.55
N GLN A 414 1.02 13.30 -1.66
CA GLN A 414 2.30 13.96 -1.88
C GLN A 414 2.15 15.49 -1.76
N ALA A 415 1.09 16.06 -2.35
CA ALA A 415 0.82 17.49 -2.27
C ALA A 415 0.61 17.98 -0.84
N LEU A 416 -0.17 17.24 -0.02
CA LEU A 416 -0.39 17.59 1.39
C LEU A 416 0.93 17.57 2.17
N VAL A 417 1.79 16.58 1.96
CA VAL A 417 3.09 16.54 2.63
C VAL A 417 3.95 17.73 2.19
N LEU A 418 3.97 18.07 0.89
CA LEU A 418 4.70 19.24 0.40
C LEU A 418 4.19 20.54 1.02
N LEU A 419 2.88 20.70 1.25
CA LEU A 419 2.32 21.87 1.95
C LEU A 419 2.78 22.00 3.40
N THR A 420 3.26 20.92 4.04
CA THR A 420 3.89 20.99 5.38
C THR A 420 5.34 21.48 5.33
N ARG A 421 6.01 21.35 4.18
CA ARG A 421 7.45 21.60 4.01
C ARG A 421 7.75 22.88 3.22
N GLU A 422 6.89 23.22 2.28
CA GLU A 422 7.08 24.28 1.29
C GLU A 422 6.14 25.46 1.51
N GLN A 423 6.64 26.68 1.29
CA GLN A 423 5.77 27.85 1.15
C GLN A 423 5.44 28.07 -0.32
N VAL A 424 4.16 27.99 -0.65
CA VAL A 424 3.66 28.15 -2.01
C VAL A 424 2.85 29.44 -2.14
N ASP A 425 3.07 30.19 -3.21
CA ASP A 425 2.33 31.40 -3.55
C ASP A 425 1.08 31.10 -4.38
N ALA A 426 1.08 29.97 -5.10
CA ALA A 426 -0.07 29.42 -5.80
C ALA A 426 -0.10 27.89 -5.73
N LEU A 427 -1.29 27.30 -5.78
CA LEU A 427 -1.52 25.85 -5.83
C LEU A 427 -2.47 25.56 -6.99
N VAL A 428 -2.05 24.71 -7.93
CA VAL A 428 -2.86 24.27 -9.07
C VAL A 428 -3.11 22.77 -8.91
N VAL A 429 -4.37 22.35 -8.93
CA VAL A 429 -4.76 20.98 -8.56
C VAL A 429 -5.66 20.38 -9.63
N ASP A 430 -5.27 19.25 -10.21
CA ASP A 430 -6.20 18.44 -11.00
C ASP A 430 -7.28 17.85 -10.10
N VAL A 431 -8.52 17.91 -10.56
CA VAL A 431 -9.64 17.21 -9.91
C VAL A 431 -9.54 15.71 -10.13
N GLN A 432 -9.15 15.26 -11.31
CA GLN A 432 -9.23 13.86 -11.71
C GLN A 432 -7.94 13.08 -11.43
N MET A 433 -7.65 12.85 -10.15
CA MET A 433 -6.47 12.09 -9.75
C MET A 433 -6.85 10.71 -9.19
N PRO A 434 -6.05 9.66 -9.44
CA PRO A 434 -6.25 8.35 -8.86
C PRO A 434 -6.10 8.40 -7.34
N GLY A 435 -7.16 8.01 -6.65
CA GLY A 435 -7.15 7.86 -5.22
C GLY A 435 -7.92 8.92 -4.47
N ARG A 436 -7.23 9.86 -3.82
CA ARG A 436 -7.90 11.07 -3.30
C ARG A 436 -8.02 12.04 -4.46
N ASP A 437 -9.26 12.25 -4.92
CA ASP A 437 -9.56 13.21 -5.98
C ASP A 437 -9.26 14.65 -5.51
N GLY A 438 -9.13 15.59 -6.46
CA GLY A 438 -8.77 16.97 -6.13
C GLY A 438 -9.81 17.66 -5.24
N LEU A 439 -11.09 17.25 -5.28
CA LEU A 439 -12.13 17.81 -4.41
C LEU A 439 -11.92 17.41 -2.95
N ALA A 440 -11.69 16.12 -2.69
CA ALA A 440 -11.36 15.61 -1.37
C ALA A 440 -10.02 16.15 -0.86
N PHE A 441 -9.08 16.46 -1.76
CA PHE A 441 -7.86 17.19 -1.41
C PHE A 441 -8.17 18.62 -0.93
N ILE A 442 -9.08 19.37 -1.59
CA ILE A 442 -9.48 20.71 -1.11
C ILE A 442 -10.12 20.64 0.27
N GLU A 443 -10.94 19.63 0.56
CA GLU A 443 -11.51 19.45 1.90
C GLU A 443 -10.43 19.20 2.96
N ALA A 444 -9.41 18.41 2.62
CA ALA A 444 -8.25 18.20 3.50
C ALA A 444 -7.44 19.49 3.70
N VAL A 445 -7.18 20.25 2.62
CA VAL A 445 -6.52 21.57 2.69
C VAL A 445 -7.35 22.54 3.53
N ALA A 446 -8.67 22.57 3.40
CA ALA A 446 -9.54 23.42 4.19
C ALA A 446 -9.47 23.10 5.69
N THR A 447 -9.31 21.82 6.02
CA THR A 447 -9.20 21.36 7.41
C THR A 447 -7.82 21.67 7.98
N TRP A 448 -6.75 21.50 7.20
CA TRP A 448 -5.38 21.42 7.73
C TRP A 448 -4.45 22.56 7.32
N HIS A 449 -4.67 23.13 6.13
CA HIS A 449 -3.94 24.26 5.59
C HIS A 449 -4.91 25.37 5.13
N PRO A 450 -5.85 25.85 5.98
CA PRO A 450 -6.88 26.81 5.56
C PRO A 450 -6.29 28.12 5.01
N HIS A 451 -5.08 28.48 5.45
CA HIS A 451 -4.34 29.65 4.96
C HIS A 451 -3.90 29.54 3.49
N VAL A 452 -3.90 28.34 2.91
CA VAL A 452 -3.54 28.10 1.50
C VAL A 452 -4.75 28.24 0.58
N LEU A 453 -5.98 28.03 1.06
CA LEU A 453 -7.21 28.07 0.25
C LEU A 453 -7.32 29.29 -0.70
N PRO A 454 -6.99 30.53 -0.28
CA PRO A 454 -7.06 31.69 -1.17
C PRO A 454 -6.10 31.64 -2.38
N ARG A 455 -5.12 30.73 -2.34
CA ARG A 455 -4.06 30.55 -3.34
C ARG A 455 -4.32 29.37 -4.27
N VAL A 456 -5.50 28.76 -4.20
CA VAL A 456 -5.80 27.51 -4.92
C VAL A 456 -6.58 27.77 -6.21
N ALA A 457 -6.20 27.08 -7.28
CA ALA A 457 -7.01 26.85 -8.46
C ALA A 457 -7.24 25.34 -8.69
N LEU A 458 -8.50 24.93 -8.83
CA LEU A 458 -8.86 23.64 -9.41
C LEU A 458 -8.72 23.71 -10.93
N HIS A 459 -8.04 22.73 -11.52
CA HIS A 459 -7.81 22.61 -12.95
C HIS A 459 -8.50 21.34 -13.47
N THR A 460 -9.61 21.45 -14.20
CA THR A 460 -10.44 20.28 -14.53
C THR A 460 -11.20 20.41 -15.85
N ALA A 461 -11.44 19.30 -16.53
CA ALA A 461 -12.32 19.23 -17.71
C ALA A 461 -13.82 19.28 -17.36
N TYR A 462 -14.17 19.18 -16.06
CA TYR A 462 -15.55 19.04 -15.57
C TYR A 462 -15.99 20.25 -14.74
N ALA A 463 -15.58 21.45 -15.15
CA ALA A 463 -15.81 22.70 -14.42
C ALA A 463 -17.31 23.00 -14.15
N TYR A 464 -18.21 22.42 -14.94
CA TYR A 464 -19.66 22.61 -14.81
C TYR A 464 -20.37 21.57 -13.94
N GLU A 465 -19.67 20.54 -13.45
CA GLU A 465 -20.29 19.56 -12.55
C GLU A 465 -20.67 20.19 -11.20
N ASP A 466 -21.87 19.85 -10.70
CA ASP A 466 -22.41 20.40 -9.45
C ASP A 466 -21.49 20.18 -8.26
N ARG A 467 -20.81 19.02 -8.19
CA ARG A 467 -19.82 18.73 -7.12
C ARG A 467 -18.64 19.68 -7.14
N VAL A 468 -18.10 19.98 -8.33
CA VAL A 468 -16.96 20.89 -8.49
C VAL A 468 -17.39 22.31 -8.09
N ARG A 469 -18.53 22.78 -8.61
CA ARG A 469 -19.08 24.09 -8.27
C ARG A 469 -19.33 24.24 -6.78
N ALA A 470 -19.96 23.26 -6.13
CA ALA A 470 -20.23 23.28 -4.70
C ALA A 470 -18.95 23.43 -3.86
N VAL A 471 -17.88 22.72 -4.21
CA VAL A 471 -16.58 22.82 -3.51
C VAL A 471 -15.92 24.18 -3.77
N THR A 472 -15.93 24.66 -5.03
CA THR A 472 -15.36 25.98 -5.37
C THR A 472 -16.05 27.13 -4.64
N GLU A 473 -17.39 27.12 -4.57
CA GLU A 473 -18.18 28.13 -3.89
C GLU A 473 -18.03 28.04 -2.37
N ARG A 474 -18.03 26.82 -1.81
CA ARG A 474 -17.89 26.59 -0.36
C ARG A 474 -16.55 27.07 0.18
N TYR A 475 -15.46 26.84 -0.54
CA TYR A 475 -14.11 27.16 -0.07
C TYR A 475 -13.48 28.38 -0.75
N GLY A 476 -14.18 29.01 -1.69
CA GLY A 476 -13.73 30.22 -2.40
C GLY A 476 -12.49 29.99 -3.27
N VAL A 477 -12.28 28.77 -3.78
CA VAL A 477 -11.12 28.43 -4.60
C VAL A 477 -11.38 28.76 -6.08
N ALA A 478 -10.34 29.17 -6.81
CA ALA A 478 -10.47 29.48 -8.22
C ALA A 478 -10.73 28.21 -9.06
N LEU A 479 -11.38 28.38 -10.20
CA LEU A 479 -11.68 27.29 -11.13
C LEU A 479 -11.09 27.59 -12.52
N LEU A 480 -10.35 26.63 -13.04
CA LEU A 480 -9.69 26.66 -14.33
C LEU A 480 -10.18 25.46 -15.16
N GLU A 481 -10.89 25.73 -16.24
CA GLU A 481 -11.41 24.69 -17.13
C GLU A 481 -10.34 24.17 -18.10
N LYS A 482 -10.18 22.85 -18.20
CA LYS A 482 -9.37 22.16 -19.22
C LYS A 482 -10.20 21.95 -20.50
N PRO A 483 -9.63 22.14 -21.69
CA PRO A 483 -8.26 22.60 -21.95
C PRO A 483 -8.09 24.10 -21.68
N CYS A 484 -6.99 24.46 -21.02
CA CYS A 484 -6.68 25.84 -20.66
C CYS A 484 -5.47 26.37 -21.44
N PRO A 485 -5.56 27.53 -22.12
CA PRO A 485 -4.39 28.19 -22.68
C PRO A 485 -3.38 28.56 -21.59
N PHE A 486 -2.08 28.42 -21.87
CA PHE A 486 -1.02 28.71 -20.90
C PHE A 486 -1.10 30.13 -20.33
N GLU A 487 -1.50 31.12 -21.13
CA GLU A 487 -1.65 32.51 -20.68
C GLU A 487 -2.73 32.64 -19.59
N LYS A 488 -3.79 31.84 -19.65
CA LYS A 488 -4.88 31.83 -18.66
C LYS A 488 -4.45 31.11 -17.38
N LEU A 489 -3.69 30.02 -17.49
CA LEU A 489 -3.03 29.39 -16.34
C LEU A 489 -2.09 30.39 -15.64
N LEU A 490 -1.19 31.03 -16.41
CA LEU A 490 -0.21 31.99 -15.89
C LEU A 490 -0.88 33.21 -15.22
N ALA A 491 -1.92 33.77 -15.83
CA ALA A 491 -2.69 34.86 -15.24
C ALA A 491 -3.36 34.43 -13.93
N THR A 492 -3.90 33.21 -13.88
CA THR A 492 -4.54 32.65 -12.68
C THR A 492 -3.54 32.50 -11.54
N VAL A 493 -2.39 31.85 -11.76
CA VAL A 493 -1.38 31.69 -10.70
C VAL A 493 -0.79 33.03 -10.26
N SER A 494 -0.59 33.98 -11.18
CA SER A 494 -0.11 35.34 -10.85
C SER A 494 -1.10 36.07 -9.95
N ARG A 495 -2.40 36.00 -10.27
CA ARG A 495 -3.46 36.58 -9.44
C ARG A 495 -3.54 35.95 -8.05
N LEU A 496 -3.43 34.62 -7.97
CA LEU A 496 -3.45 33.88 -6.69
C LEU A 496 -2.25 34.25 -5.79
N ALA A 497 -1.08 34.50 -6.40
CA ALA A 497 0.11 34.96 -5.69
C ALA A 497 0.11 36.47 -5.38
N GLY A 498 -0.90 37.23 -5.80
CA GLY A 498 -0.94 38.69 -5.63
C GLY A 498 0.05 39.45 -6.50
N LEU A 499 0.50 38.87 -7.61
CA LEU A 499 1.40 39.49 -8.58
C LEU A 499 0.63 40.22 -9.69
N PRO A 500 1.19 41.29 -10.28
CA PRO A 500 0.57 41.95 -11.41
C PRO A 500 0.44 40.99 -12.60
N GLU A 501 -0.69 41.02 -13.30
CA GLU A 501 -0.92 40.15 -14.46
C GLU A 501 0.16 40.36 -15.54
N PRO A 502 0.61 39.27 -16.21
CA PRO A 502 1.56 39.39 -17.30
C PRO A 502 0.98 40.29 -18.39
N ARG A 503 1.69 41.38 -18.74
CA ARG A 503 1.27 42.26 -19.84
C ARG A 503 1.22 41.44 -21.13
N ARG A 504 0.04 41.40 -21.77
CA ARG A 504 -0.09 40.84 -23.13
C ARG A 504 0.97 41.50 -24.03
N PRO A 505 1.75 40.74 -24.82
CA PRO A 505 2.60 41.34 -25.83
C PRO A 505 1.71 42.18 -26.74
N ALA A 506 2.02 43.47 -26.85
CA ALA A 506 1.27 44.38 -27.71
C ALA A 506 1.18 43.75 -29.10
N SER A 507 -0.05 43.51 -29.58
CA SER A 507 -0.27 43.11 -30.95
C SER A 507 0.40 44.17 -31.82
N ARG A 508 1.44 43.77 -32.55
CA ARG A 508 2.00 44.60 -33.62
C ARG A 508 0.83 44.91 -34.55
N ARG A 509 0.33 46.15 -34.47
CA ARG A 509 -0.48 46.73 -35.55
C ARG A 509 0.36 46.55 -36.80
N ARG A 510 -0.13 45.74 -37.73
CA ARG A 510 0.31 45.80 -39.12
C ARG A 510 -0.24 47.12 -39.65
N ASP A 511 0.59 48.15 -39.57
CA ASP A 511 0.50 49.24 -40.54
C ASP A 511 1.22 48.73 -41.80
N GLY A 512 0.48 48.65 -42.90
CA GLY A 512 0.91 48.12 -44.19
C GLY A 512 -0.21 47.40 -44.91
#